data_AF-A0A3M8B7Q5-F1
#
_entry.id   AF-A0A3M8B7Q5-F1
#
_cell.length_a   1.000
_cell.length_b   1.000
_cell.length_c   1.000
_cell.angle_alpha   90.00
_cell.angle_beta   90.00
_cell.angle_gamma   90.00
#
_symmetry.space_group_name_H-M   'P 1'
#
loop_
_entity.id
_entity.type
_entity.pdbx_description
1 polymer ?
#
loop_
_entity_poly.entity_id
_entity_poly.type
_entity_poly.pdbx_seq_one_letter_code
_entity_poly.pdbx_strand_id
1 'polypeptide(L)' 'MYKLTNAQQLLLFQLSKPYHDGEKHHPKDAYNTRTVESLVKLKLIEEYHYNRFLHGAIRLTDEGKRTLMDL' A
#
# COMPACT_ATOMS: atom_id res chain seq x y z
N MET A 1 -17.35 6.39 3.07
CA MET A 1 -16.13 6.61 3.87
C MET A 1 -15.72 5.28 4.49
N TYR A 2 -14.51 4.80 4.21
CA TYR A 2 -14.02 3.51 4.72
C TYR A 2 -13.71 3.61 6.21
N LYS A 3 -14.14 2.62 7.01
CA LYS A 3 -13.71 2.52 8.41
C LYS A 3 -12.39 1.78 8.48
N LEU A 4 -11.29 2.51 8.33
CA LEU A 4 -9.94 1.95 8.34
C LEU A 4 -9.39 1.82 9.76
N THR A 5 -8.74 0.70 10.05
CA THR A 5 -7.96 0.50 11.28
C THR A 5 -6.67 1.32 11.25
N ASN A 6 -6.06 1.56 12.43
CA ASN A 6 -4.79 2.30 12.52
C ASN A 6 -3.67 1.66 11.67
N ALA A 7 -3.62 0.33 11.59
CA ALA A 7 -2.63 -0.38 10.78
C ALA A 7 -2.84 -0.15 9.27
N GLN A 8 -4.09 -0.08 8.82
CA GLN A 8 -4.43 0.21 7.42
C GLN A 8 -4.10 1.66 7.07
N GLN A 9 -4.45 2.61 7.94
CA GLN A 9 -4.11 4.02 7.76
C GLN A 9 -2.59 4.23 7.70
N LEU A 10 -1.85 3.57 8.61
CA LEU A 10 -0.39 3.63 8.62
C LEU A 10 0.22 3.07 7.33
N LEU A 11 -0.29 1.95 6.83
CA LEU A 11 0.18 1.38 5.56
C LEU A 11 -0.10 2.32 4.38
N LEU A 12 -1.30 2.90 4.28
CA LEU A 12 -1.61 3.88 3.23
C LEU A 12 -0.65 5.08 3.29
N PHE A 13 -0.38 5.59 4.49
CA PHE A 13 0.58 6.67 4.69
C PHE A 13 2.00 6.27 4.29
N GLN A 14 2.46 5.06 4.65
CA GLN A 14 3.78 4.56 4.25
C GLN A 14 3.92 4.47 2.73
N LEU A 15 2.89 4.01 2.03
CA LEU A 15 2.88 3.90 0.56
C LEU A 15 2.78 5.26 -0.16
N SER A 16 2.47 6.34 0.56
CA SER A 16 2.51 7.71 0.02
C SER A 16 3.92 8.28 -0.06
N LYS A 17 4.87 7.66 0.61
CA LYS A 17 6.28 8.04 0.67
C LYS A 17 7.11 7.00 -0.07
N PRO A 18 8.33 7.33 -0.54
CA PRO A 18 9.27 6.31 -1.02
C PRO A 18 9.51 5.23 0.04
N TYR A 19 9.82 4.00 -0.38
CA TYR A 19 10.10 2.90 0.53
C TYR A 19 11.37 3.16 1.35
N HIS A 20 12.45 3.56 0.66
CA HIS A 20 13.71 4.02 1.24
C HIS A 20 14.37 5.06 0.32
N ASP A 21 15.45 5.70 0.79
CA ASP A 21 16.24 6.62 -0.01
C ASP A 21 16.74 5.91 -1.29
N GLY A 22 16.19 6.32 -2.43
CA GLY A 22 16.50 5.75 -3.75
C GLY A 22 15.59 4.60 -4.21
N GLU A 23 14.72 4.05 -3.36
CA GLU A 23 13.78 2.98 -3.72
C GLU A 23 12.33 3.46 -3.63
N LYS A 24 11.69 3.56 -4.80
CA LYS A 24 10.30 4.04 -4.94
C LYS A 24 9.28 2.91 -4.86
N HIS A 25 9.70 1.67 -5.04
CA HIS A 25 8.81 0.52 -5.09
C HIS A 25 8.73 -0.15 -3.72
N HIS A 26 7.52 -0.46 -3.28
CA HIS A 26 7.28 -1.07 -1.99
C HIS A 26 7.14 -2.60 -2.16
N PRO A 27 8.10 -3.41 -1.67
CA PRO A 27 7.99 -4.86 -1.75
C PRO A 27 6.80 -5.34 -0.93
N LYS A 28 5.99 -6.24 -1.49
CA LYS A 28 4.80 -6.78 -0.81
C LYS A 28 5.16 -7.43 0.53
N ASP A 29 6.29 -8.12 0.58
CA ASP A 29 6.77 -8.88 1.75
C ASP A 29 7.21 -8.02 2.93
N ALA A 30 7.43 -6.72 2.73
CA ALA A 30 7.81 -5.81 3.81
C ALA A 30 6.62 -5.44 4.72
N TYR A 31 5.41 -5.86 4.37
CA TYR A 31 4.19 -5.46 5.05
C TYR A 31 3.40 -6.65 5.57
N ASN A 32 2.54 -6.40 6.56
CA ASN A 32 1.66 -7.42 7.08
C ASN A 32 0.66 -7.89 6.01
N THR A 33 0.71 -9.18 5.66
CA THR A 33 -0.10 -9.78 4.59
C THR A 33 -1.60 -9.54 4.78
N ARG A 34 -2.13 -9.61 6.01
CA ARG A 34 -3.56 -9.39 6.27
C ARG A 34 -3.97 -7.95 5.98
N THR A 35 -3.13 -6.99 6.35
CA THR A 35 -3.38 -5.57 6.08
C THR A 35 -3.35 -5.30 4.58
N VAL A 36 -2.35 -5.85 3.87
CA VAL A 36 -2.24 -5.74 2.41
C VAL A 36 -3.47 -6.31 1.72
N GLU A 37 -3.81 -7.58 1.98
CA GLU A 37 -4.98 -8.23 1.38
C GLU A 37 -6.28 -7.48 1.67
N SER A 38 -6.43 -6.94 2.88
CA SER A 38 -7.61 -6.15 3.23
C SER A 38 -7.69 -4.85 2.43
N LEU A 39 -6.58 -4.13 2.24
CA LEU A 39 -6.56 -2.89 1.45
C LEU A 39 -6.72 -3.15 -0.05
N VAL A 40 -6.20 -4.26 -0.56
CA VAL A 40 -6.42 -4.72 -1.94
C VAL A 40 -7.91 -5.00 -2.18
N LYS A 41 -8.58 -5.70 -1.26
CA LYS A 41 -10.03 -5.96 -1.34
C LYS A 41 -10.85 -4.67 -1.34
N LEU A 42 -10.40 -3.63 -0.63
CA LEU A 42 -11.02 -2.31 -0.62
C LEU A 42 -10.67 -1.47 -1.86
N LYS A 43 -9.80 -1.96 -2.76
CA LYS A 43 -9.30 -1.27 -3.95
C LYS A 43 -8.50 0.01 -3.64
N LEU A 44 -7.95 0.11 -2.42
CA LEU A 44 -7.13 1.26 -2.00
C LEU A 44 -5.66 1.08 -2.36
N ILE A 45 -5.21 -0.16 -2.51
CA ILE A 45 -3.88 -0.50 -3.01
C ILE A 45 -4.01 -1.59 -4.08
N GLU A 46 -2.99 -1.72 -4.92
CA GLU A 46 -2.88 -2.79 -5.89
C GLU A 46 -1.50 -3.45 -5.83
N GLU A 47 -1.49 -4.73 -6.18
CA GLU A 47 -0.28 -5.53 -6.33
C GLU A 47 0.17 -5.49 -7.80
N TYR A 48 1.46 -5.38 -8.05
CA TYR A 48 2.03 -5.41 -9.39
C TYR A 48 3.35 -6.17 -9.41
N HIS A 49 3.68 -6.73 -10.57
CA HIS A 49 4.96 -7.39 -10.76
C HIS A 49 6.08 -6.37 -10.85
N TYR A 50 7.14 -6.59 -10.06
CA TYR A 50 8.37 -5.81 -10.15
C TYR A 50 9.55 -6.78 -10.09
N ASN A 51 10.37 -6.80 -11.14
CA ASN A 51 11.39 -7.84 -11.37
C ASN A 51 12.41 -7.99 -10.23
N ARG A 52 12.55 -6.98 -9.35
CA ARG A 52 13.46 -7.02 -8.20
C ARG A 52 12.87 -7.67 -6.94
N PHE A 53 11.56 -7.91 -6.89
CA PHE A 53 10.87 -8.44 -5.71
C PHE A 53 10.19 -9.78 -6.04
N LEU A 54 10.52 -10.80 -5.26
CA LEU A 54 10.08 -12.19 -5.48
C LEU A 54 8.55 -12.34 -5.52
N HIS A 55 7.84 -11.65 -4.62
CA HIS A 55 6.38 -11.70 -4.53
C HIS A 55 5.70 -10.42 -5.05
N GLY A 56 6.44 -9.62 -5.83
CA GLY A 56 5.94 -8.37 -6.39
C GLY A 56 5.98 -7.19 -5.42
N ALA A 57 5.36 -6.11 -5.88
CA ALA A 57 5.30 -4.82 -5.20
C ALA A 57 3.86 -4.39 -4.98
N ILE A 58 3.67 -3.43 -4.08
CA ILE A 58 2.39 -2.79 -3.81
C ILE A 58 2.46 -1.28 -4.02
N ARG A 59 1.35 -0.65 -4.38
CA ARG A 59 1.23 0.81 -4.50
C ARG A 59 -0.20 1.29 -4.23
N LEU A 60 -0.35 2.56 -3.90
CA LEU A 60 -1.67 3.21 -3.79
C LEU A 60 -2.35 3.25 -5.16
N THR A 61 -3.64 2.91 -5.18
CA THR A 61 -4.53 3.26 -6.31
C THR A 61 -4.93 4.73 -6.21
N ASP A 62 -5.61 5.26 -7.23
CA ASP A 62 -6.14 6.62 -7.16
C ASP A 62 -7.19 6.79 -6.04
N GLU A 63 -7.98 5.75 -5.78
CA GLU A 63 -8.92 5.74 -4.66
C GLU A 63 -8.20 5.72 -3.30
N GLY A 64 -7.10 4.97 -3.20
CA GLY A 64 -6.23 4.98 -2.03
C GLY A 64 -5.64 6.35 -1.74
N LYS A 65 -5.19 7.06 -2.77
CA LYS A 65 -4.67 8.44 -2.64
C LYS A 65 -5.75 9.41 -2.16
N ARG A 66 -6.96 9.34 -2.73
CA ARG A 66 -8.09 10.18 -2.29
C ARG A 66 -8.46 9.91 -0.84
N THR A 67 -8.60 8.63 -0.49
CA THR A 67 -8.89 8.20 0.87
C THR A 67 -7.86 8.74 1.87
N LEU A 68 -6.58 8.77 1.48
CA LEU A 68 -5.52 9.33 2.33
C LEU A 68 -5.62 10.86 2.51
N MET A 69 -6.14 11.59 1.52
CA MET A 69 -6.37 13.04 1.63
C MET A 69 -7.55 13.40 2.53
N ASP A 70 -8.51 12.46 2.66
CA ASP A 70 -9.71 12.62 3.49
C ASP A 70 -9.51 12.13 4.95
N LEU A 71 -8.35 11.53 5.26
CA LEU A 71 -7.95 11.08 6.61
C LEU A 71 -7.28 12.22 7.40
#